data_AF-A0A930FMH5-F1
#
_entry.id   AF-A0A930FMH5-F1
#
_cell.length_a   1.000
_cell.length_b   1.000
_cell.length_c   1.000
_cell.angle_alpha   90.00
_cell.angle_beta   90.00
_cell.angle_gamma   90.00
#
_symmetry.space_group_name_H-M   'P 1'
#
loop_
_entity.id
_entity.type
_entity.pdbx_description
1 polymer ?
#
loop_
_entity_poly.entity_id
_entity_poly.type
_entity_poly.pdbx_seq_one_letter_code
_entity_poly.pdbx_strand_id
1 'polypeptide(L)'
;MERRNFVKNIGAGALLLGMGGVSFALGKEKTPIKNYKKHITVLHTNDTHSHIDPLPVDDPHYPDKGGVARRAVLINQVRKENPNTLLFDAGDIFQGTPYFNYYGGELEFRLMSMLKYDAATFGNHDFDNGLEGLLSQLPHAKFDFINSNYDFKNTILEGKAKPYKVFVVDEVRVGVYGLGVELKGLVTKENYRETKYLDPIELAIDMENKLKRNEKCDIIICLSHLGYQYRTDKICDITIAKRTYNTDLIIGG
;
A
#
# COMPACT_ATOMS: atom_id res chain seq x y z
N MET A 1 -56.63 -66.45 9.07
CA MET A 1 -56.63 -66.02 10.48
C MET A 1 -55.56 -66.85 11.15
N GLU A 2 -54.42 -66.38 11.67
CA GLU A 2 -53.85 -65.08 12.07
C GLU A 2 -52.31 -65.35 12.04
N ARG A 3 -51.40 -64.66 11.35
CA ARG A 3 -50.88 -63.27 11.43
C ARG A 3 -50.37 -62.84 12.84
N ARG A 4 -49.08 -62.42 12.85
CA ARG A 4 -48.43 -61.42 13.75
C ARG A 4 -48.02 -61.94 15.15
N ASN A 5 -46.79 -61.78 15.67
CA ASN A 5 -45.59 -60.98 15.39
C ASN A 5 -44.37 -61.82 15.84
N PHE A 6 -43.37 -62.13 15.02
CA PHE A 6 -42.26 -61.30 14.50
C PHE A 6 -41.51 -60.48 15.59
N VAL A 7 -40.27 -60.94 15.82
CA VAL A 7 -39.10 -60.31 16.47
C VAL A 7 -39.09 -60.21 18.00
N LYS A 8 -38.32 -61.10 18.63
CA LYS A 8 -37.01 -60.76 19.22
C LYS A 8 -36.40 -62.02 19.85
N ASN A 9 -35.68 -62.80 19.04
CA ASN A 9 -34.58 -63.67 19.44
C ASN A 9 -33.99 -64.29 18.16
N ILE A 10 -32.71 -63.99 17.88
CA ILE A 10 -31.70 -64.64 17.00
C ILE A 10 -30.64 -63.54 16.80
N GLY A 11 -29.36 -63.73 17.05
CA GLY A 11 -28.64 -64.93 17.41
C GLY A 11 -27.19 -64.60 17.74
N ALA A 12 -26.53 -65.58 18.35
CA ALA A 12 -25.10 -65.63 18.52
C ALA A 12 -24.39 -65.84 17.16
N GLY A 13 -23.21 -65.23 17.02
CA GLY A 13 -22.07 -65.76 16.27
C GLY A 13 -22.16 -65.79 14.74
N ALA A 14 -21.40 -64.90 14.08
CA ALA A 14 -20.57 -65.25 12.93
C ALA A 14 -19.60 -64.09 12.63
N LEU A 15 -18.31 -64.40 12.70
CA LEU A 15 -17.23 -63.64 12.06
C LEU A 15 -17.46 -63.63 10.54
N LEU A 16 -17.63 -62.46 9.94
CA LEU A 16 -17.36 -62.23 8.52
C LEU A 16 -16.84 -60.80 8.33
N LEU A 17 -15.64 -60.74 7.77
CA LEU A 17 -14.92 -59.56 7.32
C LEU A 17 -15.77 -58.78 6.30
N GLY A 18 -15.95 -57.47 6.51
CA GLY A 18 -16.53 -56.60 5.49
C GLY A 18 -17.07 -55.28 6.01
N MET A 19 -16.29 -54.22 5.76
CA MET A 19 -16.73 -52.83 5.56
C MET A 19 -17.49 -52.09 6.68
N GLY A 20 -16.83 -51.05 7.22
CA GLY A 20 -17.48 -49.77 7.53
C GLY A 20 -17.34 -49.28 8.97
N GLY A 21 -16.61 -48.15 9.11
CA GLY A 21 -16.76 -47.08 10.12
C GLY A 21 -16.82 -47.49 11.61
N VAL A 22 -16.11 -46.88 12.55
CA VAL A 22 -15.80 -45.46 12.70
C VAL A 22 -14.69 -45.40 13.75
N SER A 23 -13.43 -45.19 13.34
CA SER A 23 -12.41 -44.78 14.30
C SER A 23 -12.48 -43.28 14.47
N PHE A 24 -12.76 -42.88 15.71
CA PHE A 24 -12.75 -41.52 16.23
C PHE A 24 -11.51 -40.75 15.74
N ALA A 25 -11.71 -39.80 14.83
CA ALA A 25 -10.69 -38.82 14.46
C ALA A 25 -10.63 -37.74 15.54
N LEU A 26 -9.86 -38.02 16.59
CA LEU A 26 -9.32 -37.00 17.49
C LEU A 26 -8.30 -36.15 16.71
N GLY A 27 -8.52 -34.84 16.67
CA GLY A 27 -7.54 -33.85 16.23
C GLY A 27 -7.36 -33.73 14.72
N LYS A 28 -8.25 -32.97 14.05
CA LYS A 28 -7.78 -32.21 12.90
C LYS A 28 -6.91 -31.08 13.43
N GLU A 29 -5.60 -31.34 13.54
CA GLU A 29 -4.62 -30.28 13.36
C GLU A 29 -5.03 -29.51 12.10
N LYS A 30 -5.21 -28.19 12.22
CA LYS A 30 -5.38 -27.33 11.07
C LYS A 30 -4.12 -27.52 10.23
N THR A 31 -4.28 -28.19 9.09
CA THR A 31 -3.25 -28.36 8.08
C THR A 31 -2.56 -27.02 7.81
N PRO A 32 -1.22 -27.01 7.59
CA PRO A 32 -0.48 -25.79 7.34
C PRO A 32 -1.11 -25.01 6.19
N ILE A 33 -1.18 -23.70 6.37
CA ILE A 33 -1.59 -22.75 5.34
C ILE A 33 -0.77 -23.05 4.07
N LYS A 34 -1.47 -23.12 2.92
CA LYS A 34 -0.99 -23.39 1.56
C LYS A 34 0.49 -23.02 1.34
N ASN A 35 1.22 -23.92 0.67
CA ASN A 35 2.50 -23.61 0.02
C ASN A 35 2.31 -22.42 -0.95
N TYR A 36 2.53 -21.19 -0.47
CA TYR A 36 2.68 -20.04 -1.33
C TYR A 36 3.98 -20.25 -2.09
N LYS A 37 3.92 -20.43 -3.42
CA LYS A 37 5.13 -20.63 -4.23
C LYS A 37 6.10 -19.45 -4.11
N LYS A 38 5.60 -18.24 -3.82
CA LYS A 38 6.32 -17.00 -3.50
C LYS A 38 5.47 -16.16 -2.55
N HIS A 39 6.09 -15.46 -1.59
CA HIS A 39 5.39 -14.58 -0.64
C HIS A 39 6.06 -13.21 -0.65
N ILE A 40 5.32 -12.19 -1.11
CA ILE A 40 5.75 -10.79 -1.10
C ILE A 40 4.87 -10.03 -0.13
N THR A 41 5.49 -9.25 0.73
CA THR A 41 4.80 -8.38 1.67
C THR A 41 4.91 -6.94 1.18
N VAL A 42 3.78 -6.23 1.16
CA VAL A 42 3.75 -4.79 0.86
C VAL A 42 3.32 -4.06 2.12
N LEU A 43 4.23 -3.30 2.69
CA LEU A 43 3.95 -2.35 3.76
C LEU A 43 3.68 -0.98 3.15
N HIS A 44 2.80 -0.22 3.77
CA HIS A 44 2.56 1.15 3.34
C HIS A 44 2.23 2.08 4.48
N THR A 45 2.45 3.36 4.23
CA THR A 45 1.92 4.48 5.00
C THR A 45 1.36 5.54 4.05
N ASN A 46 0.66 6.50 4.61
CA ASN A 46 0.12 7.67 3.94
C ASN A 46 -0.14 8.72 5.04
N ASP A 47 -0.20 10.00 4.68
CA ASP A 47 -0.67 11.08 5.56
C ASP A 47 0.05 11.10 6.90
N THR A 48 1.36 10.87 6.86
CA THR A 48 2.15 10.81 8.10
C THR A 48 2.29 12.18 8.74
N HIS A 49 2.12 13.25 7.95
CA HIS A 49 1.96 14.61 8.43
C HIS A 49 2.97 15.03 9.50
N SER A 50 4.25 14.70 9.29
CA SER A 50 5.33 15.03 10.23
C SER A 50 5.12 14.49 11.67
N HIS A 51 4.26 13.48 11.88
CA HIS A 51 4.05 12.82 13.18
C HIS A 51 5.19 11.86 13.50
N ILE A 52 6.31 12.45 13.93
CA ILE A 52 7.54 11.73 14.23
C ILE A 52 7.47 11.02 15.57
N ASP A 53 6.91 11.68 16.58
CA ASP A 53 6.68 11.12 17.90
C ASP A 53 5.28 10.48 17.99
N PRO A 54 5.04 9.61 18.99
CA PRO A 54 3.70 9.18 19.31
C PRO A 54 2.78 10.36 19.61
N LEU A 55 1.51 10.21 19.29
CA LEU A 55 0.47 11.15 19.67
C LEU A 55 0.41 11.31 21.20
N PRO A 56 0.04 12.48 21.71
CA PRO A 56 -0.10 12.72 23.13
C PRO A 56 -0.98 11.67 23.83
N VAL A 57 -0.71 11.42 25.11
CA VAL A 57 -1.48 10.46 25.92
C VAL A 57 -2.94 10.87 26.12
N ASP A 58 -3.25 12.15 25.90
CA ASP A 58 -4.56 12.77 25.96
C ASP A 58 -5.17 13.03 24.56
N ASP A 59 -4.59 12.48 23.49
CA ASP A 59 -5.18 12.54 22.16
C ASP A 59 -6.62 11.95 22.18
N PRO A 60 -7.61 12.64 21.60
CA PRO A 60 -9.02 12.27 21.74
C PRO A 60 -9.41 10.96 21.04
N HIS A 61 -8.61 10.51 20.06
CA HIS A 61 -8.95 9.34 19.25
C HIS A 61 -7.91 8.23 19.35
N TYR A 62 -6.63 8.59 19.39
CA TYR A 62 -5.50 7.67 19.27
C TYR A 62 -4.40 7.95 20.31
N PRO A 63 -4.72 7.94 21.60
CA PRO A 63 -3.75 8.25 22.65
C PRO A 63 -2.56 7.27 22.64
N ASP A 64 -1.36 7.84 22.70
CA ASP A 64 -0.09 7.09 22.67
C ASP A 64 0.03 6.13 21.48
N LYS A 65 -0.47 6.52 20.30
CA LYS A 65 -0.32 5.77 19.04
C LYS A 65 0.64 6.48 18.08
N GLY A 66 1.07 5.79 17.04
CA GLY A 66 1.97 6.35 16.02
C GLY A 66 3.44 6.41 16.47
N GLY A 67 4.18 7.34 15.88
CA GLY A 67 5.61 7.53 16.11
C GLY A 67 6.50 6.67 15.21
N VAL A 68 7.49 7.31 14.59
CA VAL A 68 8.42 6.71 13.62
C VAL A 68 9.28 5.64 14.26
N ALA A 69 9.70 5.81 15.52
CA ALA A 69 10.49 4.81 16.23
C ALA A 69 9.74 3.47 16.40
N ARG A 70 8.44 3.53 16.74
CA ARG A 70 7.59 2.34 16.86
C ARG A 70 7.33 1.71 15.50
N ARG A 71 7.09 2.54 14.48
CA ARG A 71 6.97 2.10 13.08
C ARG A 71 8.23 1.36 12.61
N ALA A 72 9.42 1.86 12.97
CA ALA A 72 10.69 1.21 12.62
C ALA A 72 10.82 -0.20 13.23
N VAL A 73 10.37 -0.40 14.48
CA VAL A 73 10.35 -1.72 15.13
C VAL A 73 9.47 -2.69 14.35
N LEU A 74 8.25 -2.27 14.01
CA LEU A 74 7.29 -3.11 13.27
C LEU A 74 7.80 -3.44 11.87
N ILE A 75 8.28 -2.46 11.10
CA ILE A 75 8.85 -2.66 9.76
C ILE A 75 10.01 -3.65 9.82
N ASN A 76 10.91 -3.49 10.80
CA ASN A 76 12.07 -4.38 10.94
C ASN A 76 11.65 -5.79 11.35
N GLN A 77 10.61 -5.95 12.15
CA GLN A 77 10.06 -7.26 12.49
C GLN A 77 9.49 -7.94 11.24
N VAL A 78 8.63 -7.27 10.48
CA VAL A 78 8.03 -7.81 9.25
C VAL A 78 9.12 -8.20 8.23
N ARG A 79 10.15 -7.36 8.06
CA ARG A 79 11.28 -7.67 7.16
C ARG A 79 12.13 -8.84 7.61
N LYS A 80 12.23 -9.11 8.92
CA LYS A 80 12.90 -10.31 9.45
C LYS A 80 12.08 -11.57 9.18
N GLU A 81 10.75 -11.46 9.27
CA GLU A 81 9.82 -12.56 8.99
C GLU A 81 9.73 -12.86 7.49
N ASN A 82 9.75 -11.83 6.64
CA ASN A 82 9.78 -11.96 5.19
C ASN A 82 10.74 -10.93 4.55
N PRO A 83 11.92 -11.35 4.05
CA PRO A 83 12.85 -10.44 3.38
C PRO A 83 12.30 -9.89 2.05
N ASN A 84 11.31 -10.55 1.45
CA ASN A 84 10.63 -10.11 0.23
C ASN A 84 9.57 -9.04 0.54
N THR A 85 9.98 -7.96 1.21
CA THR A 85 9.10 -6.89 1.67
C THR A 85 9.41 -5.57 0.99
N LEU A 86 8.39 -4.97 0.38
CA LEU A 86 8.41 -3.60 -0.15
C LEU A 86 7.71 -2.65 0.83
N LEU A 87 8.17 -1.41 0.93
CA LEU A 87 7.60 -0.36 1.77
C LEU A 87 7.36 0.92 0.97
N PHE A 88 6.11 1.36 0.91
CA PHE A 88 5.71 2.54 0.14
C PHE A 88 5.05 3.62 1.00
N ASP A 89 5.06 4.85 0.49
CA ASP A 89 4.28 5.95 1.07
C ASP A 89 3.36 6.61 0.03
N ALA A 90 2.11 6.88 0.40
CA ALA A 90 1.12 7.46 -0.50
C ALA A 90 1.07 9.00 -0.49
N GLY A 91 2.06 9.69 0.08
CA GLY A 91 2.14 11.15 0.08
C GLY A 91 1.57 11.78 1.35
N ASP A 92 1.64 13.12 1.40
CA ASP A 92 1.39 13.92 2.62
C ASP A 92 2.31 13.48 3.76
N ILE A 93 3.60 13.44 3.40
CA ILE A 93 4.69 13.18 4.33
C ILE A 93 4.89 14.41 5.22
N PHE A 94 4.79 15.59 4.60
CA PHE A 94 5.00 16.89 5.22
C PHE A 94 3.75 17.48 5.87
N GLN A 95 3.98 18.59 6.59
CA GLN A 95 3.00 19.40 7.31
C GLN A 95 2.28 18.65 8.44
N GLY A 96 2.05 19.30 9.59
CA GLY A 96 1.22 18.75 10.67
C GLY A 96 1.79 18.95 12.07
N THR A 97 3.11 18.97 12.22
CA THR A 97 3.78 19.22 13.51
C THR A 97 4.86 20.31 13.40
N PRO A 98 5.33 20.89 14.52
CA PRO A 98 6.41 21.87 14.52
C PRO A 98 7.74 21.37 13.91
N TYR A 99 7.93 20.05 13.77
CA TYR A 99 9.11 19.49 13.11
C TYR A 99 9.22 20.00 11.67
N PHE A 100 8.14 19.93 10.89
CA PHE A 100 8.15 20.42 9.52
C PHE A 100 8.46 21.94 9.45
N ASN A 101 7.88 22.73 10.35
CA ASN A 101 8.10 24.18 10.37
C ASN A 101 9.56 24.56 10.64
N TYR A 102 10.27 23.75 11.44
CA TYR A 102 11.65 24.04 11.83
C TYR A 102 12.68 23.40 10.87
N TYR A 103 12.42 22.18 10.40
CA TYR A 103 13.36 21.38 9.59
C TYR A 103 13.01 21.34 8.11
N GLY A 104 11.86 21.87 7.70
CA GLY A 104 11.47 22.04 6.31
C GLY A 104 11.27 20.76 5.50
N GLY A 105 11.18 19.59 6.15
CA GLY A 105 11.06 18.27 5.52
C GLY A 105 12.33 17.39 5.57
N GLU A 106 13.47 17.94 6.02
CA GLU A 106 14.74 17.19 6.08
C GLU A 106 14.62 15.95 6.98
N LEU A 107 14.02 16.14 8.15
CA LEU A 107 13.93 15.12 9.20
C LEU A 107 13.07 13.95 8.74
N GLU A 108 11.93 14.23 8.11
CA GLU A 108 10.97 13.27 7.57
C GLU A 108 11.66 12.37 6.54
N PHE A 109 12.34 12.95 5.55
CA PHE A 109 13.02 12.16 4.51
C PHE A 109 14.22 11.38 5.03
N ARG A 110 14.99 11.93 5.99
CA ARG A 110 16.06 11.16 6.66
C ARG A 110 15.49 9.96 7.38
N LEU A 111 14.41 10.14 8.13
CA LEU A 111 13.74 9.06 8.85
C LEU A 111 13.19 8.00 7.90
N MET A 112 12.46 8.38 6.86
CA MET A 112 11.97 7.44 5.84
C MET A 112 13.13 6.69 5.16
N SER A 113 14.25 7.37 4.90
CA SER A 113 15.45 6.73 4.36
C SER A 113 16.08 5.72 5.34
N MET A 114 16.11 6.04 6.64
CA MET A 114 16.54 5.09 7.67
C MET A 114 15.60 3.89 7.78
N LEU A 115 14.30 4.10 7.59
CA LEU A 115 13.27 3.06 7.48
C LEU A 115 13.31 2.32 6.14
N LYS A 116 14.17 2.72 5.20
CA LYS A 116 14.35 2.13 3.87
C LYS A 116 13.04 2.01 3.10
N TYR A 117 12.30 3.11 2.96
CA TYR A 117 11.20 3.15 1.99
C TYR A 117 11.73 2.83 0.58
N ASP A 118 10.92 2.16 -0.24
CA ASP A 118 11.27 1.77 -1.60
C ASP A 118 10.86 2.83 -2.63
N ALA A 119 9.71 3.47 -2.39
CA ALA A 119 9.22 4.64 -3.13
C ALA A 119 8.13 5.39 -2.36
N ALA A 120 7.84 6.62 -2.79
CA ALA A 120 6.69 7.41 -2.36
C ALA A 120 6.04 8.13 -3.55
N THR A 121 4.77 8.50 -3.44
CA THR A 121 4.16 9.55 -4.32
C THR A 121 4.09 10.88 -3.56
N PHE A 122 3.50 11.90 -4.18
CA PHE A 122 3.24 13.20 -3.57
C PHE A 122 1.77 13.34 -3.21
N GLY A 123 1.53 13.89 -2.03
CA GLY A 123 0.26 14.50 -1.67
C GLY A 123 0.27 16.01 -1.87
N ASN A 124 -0.80 16.70 -1.46
CA ASN A 124 -0.88 18.15 -1.60
C ASN A 124 0.04 18.90 -0.60
N HIS A 125 0.18 18.40 0.62
CA HIS A 125 0.97 19.04 1.68
C HIS A 125 2.48 18.95 1.43
N ASP A 126 2.93 18.04 0.56
CA ASP A 126 4.33 17.95 0.15
C ASP A 126 4.80 19.22 -0.62
N PHE A 127 3.86 20.05 -1.08
CA PHE A 127 4.12 21.32 -1.76
C PHE A 127 4.01 22.56 -0.86
N ASP A 128 3.80 22.41 0.46
CA ASP A 128 3.51 23.56 1.34
C ASP A 128 4.68 24.56 1.46
N ASN A 129 5.93 24.08 1.39
CA ASN A 129 7.13 24.93 1.31
C ASN A 129 7.52 25.28 -0.14
N GLY A 130 6.62 25.07 -1.09
CA GLY A 130 6.86 25.27 -2.51
C GLY A 130 7.83 24.26 -3.14
N LEU A 131 8.04 24.40 -4.45
CA LEU A 131 8.93 23.53 -5.20
C LEU A 131 10.38 23.63 -4.71
N GLU A 132 10.81 24.82 -4.26
CA GLU A 132 12.16 25.06 -3.74
C GLU A 132 12.38 24.33 -2.42
N GLY A 133 11.39 24.38 -1.52
CA GLY A 133 11.38 23.63 -0.27
C GLY A 133 11.49 22.14 -0.54
N LEU A 134 10.59 21.58 -1.34
CA LEU A 134 10.60 20.15 -1.69
C LEU A 134 11.94 19.74 -2.35
N LEU A 135 12.42 20.50 -3.35
CA LEU A 135 13.68 20.22 -4.03
C LEU A 135 14.87 20.20 -3.07
N SER A 136 14.92 21.13 -2.11
CA SER A 136 16.00 21.20 -1.13
C SER A 136 16.09 19.96 -0.25
N GLN A 137 14.95 19.28 -0.03
CA GLN A 137 14.89 18.07 0.80
C GLN A 137 15.17 16.77 0.05
N LEU A 138 14.91 16.72 -1.26
CA LEU A 138 15.11 15.51 -2.07
C LEU A 138 16.47 14.79 -1.88
N PRO A 139 17.62 15.47 -1.67
CA PRO A 139 18.90 14.80 -1.39
C PRO A 139 18.88 13.87 -0.15
N HIS A 140 17.97 14.11 0.80
CA HIS A 140 17.79 13.33 2.01
C HIS A 140 16.92 12.09 1.80
N ALA A 141 16.11 12.04 0.74
CA ALA A 141 15.34 10.85 0.36
C ALA A 141 16.24 9.84 -0.37
N LYS A 142 16.43 8.66 0.21
CA LYS A 142 17.17 7.51 -0.39
C LYS A 142 16.24 6.55 -1.11
N PHE A 143 15.09 7.04 -1.52
CA PHE A 143 14.03 6.35 -2.25
C PHE A 143 13.57 7.22 -3.41
N ASP A 144 12.88 6.62 -4.38
CA ASP A 144 12.39 7.36 -5.54
C ASP A 144 11.00 7.95 -5.27
N PHE A 145 10.77 9.17 -5.73
CA PHE A 145 9.41 9.70 -5.90
C PHE A 145 8.81 9.21 -7.22
N ILE A 146 7.59 8.70 -7.16
CA ILE A 146 6.85 8.15 -8.30
C ILE A 146 5.54 8.94 -8.47
N ASN A 147 5.36 9.59 -9.61
CA ASN A 147 4.12 10.28 -9.97
C ASN A 147 4.00 10.39 -11.51
N SER A 148 2.86 9.97 -12.06
CA SER A 148 2.62 9.92 -13.50
C SER A 148 1.72 11.05 -14.03
N ASN A 149 0.92 11.69 -13.18
CA ASN A 149 -0.08 12.68 -13.60
C ASN A 149 0.28 14.14 -13.24
N TYR A 150 1.43 14.37 -12.61
CA TYR A 150 2.04 15.68 -12.52
C TYR A 150 3.10 15.85 -13.61
N ASP A 151 2.88 16.80 -14.51
CA ASP A 151 3.88 17.25 -15.47
C ASP A 151 4.67 18.41 -14.86
N PHE A 152 5.90 18.11 -14.46
CA PHE A 152 6.86 19.07 -13.90
C PHE A 152 7.66 19.84 -14.95
N LYS A 153 7.35 19.72 -16.25
CA LYS A 153 8.07 20.47 -17.30
C LYS A 153 8.07 21.98 -17.03
N ASN A 154 9.22 22.60 -17.23
CA ASN A 154 9.47 24.03 -16.94
C ASN A 154 9.42 24.39 -15.45
N THR A 155 9.53 23.40 -14.56
CA THR A 155 9.70 23.64 -13.13
C THR A 155 11.06 23.15 -12.67
N ILE A 156 11.48 23.56 -11.47
CA ILE A 156 12.72 23.08 -10.85
C ILE A 156 12.66 21.60 -10.42
N LEU A 157 11.48 20.98 -10.45
CA LEU A 157 11.29 19.55 -10.19
C LEU A 157 11.29 18.71 -11.48
N GLU A 158 11.57 19.29 -12.64
CA GLU A 158 11.68 18.54 -13.89
C GLU A 158 12.72 17.40 -13.76
N GLY A 159 12.29 16.17 -14.07
CA GLY A 159 13.11 14.97 -13.96
C GLY A 159 13.40 14.49 -12.53
N LYS A 160 12.75 15.05 -11.49
CA LYS A 160 12.93 14.65 -10.08
C LYS A 160 12.00 13.53 -9.62
N ALA A 161 10.92 13.29 -10.36
CA ALA A 161 10.00 12.19 -10.15
C ALA A 161 9.98 11.25 -11.36
N LYS A 162 9.77 9.97 -11.12
CA LYS A 162 9.59 8.96 -12.18
C LYS A 162 8.11 8.70 -12.38
N PRO A 163 7.61 8.47 -13.60
CA PRO A 163 6.20 8.11 -13.80
C PRO A 163 5.86 6.73 -13.23
N TYR A 164 6.84 5.82 -13.22
CA TYR A 164 6.73 4.49 -12.65
C TYR A 164 8.12 3.95 -12.29
N LYS A 165 8.15 2.84 -11.56
CA LYS A 165 9.35 2.04 -11.29
C LYS A 165 8.99 0.56 -11.24
N VAL A 166 9.90 -0.29 -11.70
CA VAL A 166 9.76 -1.75 -11.58
C VAL A 166 10.72 -2.25 -10.52
N PHE A 167 10.20 -2.96 -9.53
CA PHE A 167 10.95 -3.68 -8.52
C PHE A 167 10.94 -5.16 -8.87
N VAL A 168 12.06 -5.86 -8.63
CA VAL A 168 12.15 -7.31 -8.80
C VAL A 168 12.40 -7.91 -7.44
N VAL A 169 11.41 -8.63 -6.90
CA VAL A 169 11.45 -9.24 -5.57
C VAL A 169 11.10 -10.70 -5.72
N ASP A 170 11.99 -11.60 -5.29
CA ASP A 170 11.82 -13.04 -5.48
C ASP A 170 11.51 -13.40 -6.96
N GLU A 171 12.21 -12.77 -7.90
CA GLU A 171 12.00 -12.84 -9.36
C GLU A 171 10.61 -12.37 -9.86
N VAL A 172 9.74 -11.87 -8.98
CA VAL A 172 8.45 -11.28 -9.34
C VAL A 172 8.67 -9.81 -9.68
N ARG A 173 8.17 -9.38 -10.84
CA ARG A 173 8.25 -7.99 -11.30
C ARG A 173 7.04 -7.21 -10.78
N VAL A 174 7.29 -6.32 -9.82
CA VAL A 174 6.29 -5.42 -9.24
C VAL A 174 6.43 -4.05 -9.88
N GLY A 175 5.49 -3.69 -10.75
CA GLY A 175 5.39 -2.35 -11.34
C GLY A 175 4.65 -1.40 -10.41
N VAL A 176 5.21 -0.22 -10.17
CA VAL A 176 4.61 0.80 -9.30
C VAL A 176 4.49 2.11 -10.07
N TYR A 177 3.30 2.67 -10.17
CA TYR A 177 3.05 4.02 -10.69
C TYR A 177 2.38 4.87 -9.60
N GLY A 178 2.35 6.20 -9.78
CA GLY A 178 1.80 7.11 -8.77
C GLY A 178 0.81 8.11 -9.36
N LEU A 179 -0.23 8.47 -8.61
CA LEU A 179 -1.20 9.50 -8.95
C LEU A 179 -1.27 10.51 -7.79
N GLY A 180 -1.27 11.80 -8.09
CA GLY A 180 -1.51 12.87 -7.12
C GLY A 180 -2.84 13.56 -7.36
N VAL A 181 -3.36 14.26 -6.34
CA VAL A 181 -4.60 15.06 -6.41
C VAL A 181 -4.46 16.33 -7.26
N GLU A 182 -5.58 16.87 -7.75
CA GLU A 182 -5.56 18.21 -8.35
C GLU A 182 -5.15 19.27 -7.30
N LEU A 183 -3.98 19.88 -7.50
CA LEU A 183 -3.42 20.88 -6.58
C LEU A 183 -4.20 22.20 -6.60
N LYS A 184 -4.87 22.52 -7.71
CA LYS A 184 -5.64 23.77 -7.84
C LYS A 184 -6.81 23.77 -6.84
N GLY A 185 -6.79 24.73 -5.92
CA GLY A 185 -7.79 24.86 -4.87
C GLY A 185 -7.44 24.14 -3.57
N LEU A 186 -6.35 23.36 -3.54
CA LEU A 186 -5.78 22.76 -2.33
C LEU A 186 -4.44 23.42 -1.94
N VAL A 187 -3.65 23.79 -2.95
CA VAL A 187 -2.32 24.39 -2.80
C VAL A 187 -2.29 25.76 -3.47
N THR A 188 -1.62 26.71 -2.84
CA THR A 188 -1.40 28.06 -3.38
C THR A 188 -0.61 27.99 -4.70
N LYS A 189 -1.00 28.78 -5.72
CA LYS A 189 -0.44 28.67 -7.08
C LYS A 189 1.07 28.86 -7.12
N GLU A 190 1.58 29.74 -6.28
CA GLU A 190 3.01 30.04 -6.12
C GLU A 190 3.82 28.83 -5.67
N ASN A 191 3.20 27.88 -4.96
CA ASN A 191 3.89 26.72 -4.39
C ASN A 191 4.08 25.59 -5.40
N TYR A 192 3.12 25.40 -6.34
CA TYR A 192 3.23 24.37 -7.37
C TYR A 192 3.60 24.89 -8.76
N ARG A 193 3.67 26.23 -8.94
CA ARG A 193 4.20 26.89 -10.14
C ARG A 193 3.59 26.35 -11.44
N GLU A 194 4.40 26.05 -12.45
CA GLU A 194 3.96 25.55 -13.76
C GLU A 194 3.55 24.08 -13.76
N THR A 195 3.63 23.36 -12.62
CA THR A 195 3.22 21.95 -12.51
C THR A 195 1.79 21.78 -13.04
N LYS A 196 1.63 20.89 -14.02
CA LYS A 196 0.32 20.61 -14.62
C LYS A 196 -0.23 19.31 -14.04
N TYR A 197 -1.52 19.36 -13.72
CA TYR A 197 -2.32 18.19 -13.41
C TYR A 197 -2.89 17.60 -14.70
N LEU A 198 -2.54 16.35 -14.99
CA LEU A 198 -3.05 15.57 -16.11
C LEU A 198 -4.16 14.64 -15.63
N ASP A 199 -5.01 14.18 -16.55
CA ASP A 199 -6.14 13.30 -16.21
C ASP A 199 -5.63 11.99 -15.56
N PRO A 200 -5.93 11.75 -14.27
CA PRO A 200 -5.40 10.58 -13.58
C PRO A 200 -5.98 9.26 -14.09
N ILE A 201 -7.17 9.25 -14.71
CA ILE A 201 -7.76 8.03 -15.29
C ILE A 201 -6.99 7.64 -16.55
N GLU A 202 -6.75 8.61 -17.45
CA GLU A 202 -5.98 8.36 -18.67
C GLU A 202 -4.57 7.87 -18.32
N LEU A 203 -3.90 8.55 -17.39
CA LEU A 203 -2.55 8.18 -16.95
C LEU A 203 -2.51 6.82 -16.25
N ALA A 204 -3.52 6.46 -15.45
CA ALA A 204 -3.59 5.15 -14.81
C ALA A 204 -3.71 4.02 -15.85
N ILE A 205 -4.59 4.19 -16.85
CA ILE A 205 -4.79 3.23 -17.94
C ILE A 205 -3.50 3.07 -18.76
N ASP A 206 -2.82 4.18 -19.08
CA ASP A 206 -1.56 4.14 -19.82
C ASP A 206 -0.46 3.43 -19.02
N MET A 207 -0.33 3.76 -17.73
CA MET A 207 0.70 3.16 -16.86
C MET A 207 0.47 1.67 -16.64
N GLU A 208 -0.76 1.24 -16.35
CA GLU A 208 -1.01 -0.19 -16.14
C GLU A 208 -0.77 -1.02 -17.42
N ASN A 209 -1.13 -0.46 -18.58
CA ASN A 209 -0.91 -1.14 -19.86
C ASN A 209 0.58 -1.21 -20.18
N LYS A 210 1.33 -0.12 -19.95
CA LYS A 210 2.78 -0.09 -20.13
C LYS A 210 3.47 -1.09 -19.19
N LEU A 211 3.13 -1.07 -17.90
CA LEU A 211 3.70 -1.97 -16.90
C LEU A 211 3.38 -3.44 -17.22
N LYS A 212 2.16 -3.74 -17.66
CA LYS A 212 1.76 -5.10 -18.00
C LYS A 212 2.39 -5.59 -19.30
N ARG A 213 2.29 -4.81 -20.37
CA ARG A 213 2.60 -5.24 -21.73
C ARG A 213 4.05 -5.04 -22.11
N ASN A 214 4.67 -3.94 -21.69
CA ASN A 214 6.03 -3.59 -22.10
C ASN A 214 7.02 -4.05 -21.03
N GLU A 215 6.77 -3.69 -19.78
CA GLU A 215 7.65 -4.05 -18.66
C GLU A 215 7.42 -5.47 -18.14
N LYS A 216 6.38 -6.17 -18.62
CA LYS A 216 6.04 -7.56 -18.24
C LYS A 216 5.92 -7.74 -16.72
N CYS A 217 5.28 -6.78 -16.03
CA CYS A 217 5.07 -6.88 -14.59
C CYS A 217 4.03 -7.96 -14.26
N ASP A 218 4.32 -8.70 -13.20
CA ASP A 218 3.44 -9.72 -12.65
C ASP A 218 2.37 -9.08 -11.78
N ILE A 219 2.77 -8.08 -10.98
CA ILE A 219 1.92 -7.30 -10.07
C ILE A 219 2.07 -5.81 -10.41
N ILE A 220 0.97 -5.07 -10.40
CA ILE A 220 0.95 -3.61 -10.62
C ILE A 220 0.29 -2.92 -9.43
N ILE A 221 1.00 -1.95 -8.85
CA ILE A 221 0.58 -1.15 -7.70
C ILE A 221 0.45 0.31 -8.10
N CYS A 222 -0.62 0.96 -7.68
CA CYS A 222 -0.82 2.40 -7.76
C CYS A 222 -0.58 3.03 -6.38
N LEU A 223 0.34 3.99 -6.28
CA LEU A 223 0.44 4.92 -5.13
C LEU A 223 -0.43 6.12 -5.43
N SER A 224 -1.61 6.18 -4.84
CA SER A 224 -2.61 7.21 -5.13
C SER A 224 -2.72 8.16 -3.97
N HIS A 225 -2.66 9.46 -4.23
CA HIS A 225 -3.05 10.50 -3.30
C HIS A 225 -4.31 11.21 -3.82
N LEU A 226 -5.31 10.44 -4.27
CA LEU A 226 -6.57 10.97 -4.80
C LEU A 226 -7.67 10.98 -3.74
N GLY A 227 -7.45 10.36 -2.58
CA GLY A 227 -8.49 10.07 -1.60
C GLY A 227 -9.37 8.88 -1.98
N TYR A 228 -9.85 8.16 -0.96
CA TYR A 228 -10.62 6.92 -1.12
C TYR A 228 -11.94 7.09 -1.89
N GLN A 229 -12.80 8.00 -1.43
CA GLN A 229 -14.10 8.28 -2.05
C GLN A 229 -14.63 9.66 -1.64
N TYR A 230 -15.11 10.45 -2.61
CA TYR A 230 -15.79 11.72 -2.36
C TYR A 230 -17.31 11.59 -2.46
N ARG A 231 -18.01 12.55 -1.85
CA ARG A 231 -19.47 12.74 -2.05
C ARG A 231 -19.81 13.40 -3.39
N THR A 232 -18.81 13.99 -4.04
CA THR A 232 -18.90 14.64 -5.36
C THR A 232 -18.33 13.73 -6.43
N ASP A 233 -18.47 14.13 -7.70
CA ASP A 233 -17.92 13.40 -8.85
C ASP A 233 -16.39 13.58 -9.02
N LYS A 234 -15.68 14.07 -7.98
CA LYS A 234 -14.22 14.18 -8.00
C LYS A 234 -13.62 12.78 -8.14
N ILE A 235 -12.59 12.67 -8.98
CA ILE A 235 -11.87 11.42 -9.19
C ILE A 235 -11.20 11.00 -7.87
N CYS A 236 -11.34 9.72 -7.53
CA CYS A 236 -10.88 9.08 -6.30
C CYS A 236 -10.43 7.65 -6.60
N ASP A 237 -9.88 6.96 -5.59
CA ASP A 237 -9.36 5.59 -5.72
C ASP A 237 -10.42 4.60 -6.20
N ILE A 238 -11.66 4.71 -5.72
CA ILE A 238 -12.77 3.86 -6.18
C ILE A 238 -13.05 4.06 -7.68
N THR A 239 -12.88 5.28 -8.19
CA THR A 239 -13.05 5.55 -9.62
C THR A 239 -11.90 4.94 -10.42
N ILE A 240 -10.66 5.07 -9.95
CA ILE A 240 -9.49 4.44 -10.58
C ILE A 240 -9.67 2.92 -10.63
N ALA A 241 -10.00 2.28 -9.50
CA ALA A 241 -10.21 0.84 -9.41
C ALA A 241 -11.29 0.32 -10.39
N LYS A 242 -12.32 1.11 -10.69
CA LYS A 242 -13.38 0.76 -11.66
C LYS A 242 -12.95 0.94 -13.12
N ARG A 243 -11.90 1.71 -13.39
CA ARG A 243 -11.43 2.08 -14.74
C ARG A 243 -10.17 1.33 -15.15
N THR A 244 -9.38 0.87 -14.19
CA THR A 244 -8.18 0.05 -14.38
C THR A 244 -8.52 -1.44 -14.40
N TYR A 245 -7.83 -2.22 -15.23
CA TYR A 245 -8.01 -3.68 -15.35
C TYR A 245 -6.80 -4.49 -14.87
N ASN A 246 -5.60 -3.91 -14.92
CA ASN A 246 -4.36 -4.60 -14.61
C ASN A 246 -3.72 -4.12 -13.30
N THR A 247 -4.23 -3.04 -12.71
CA THR A 247 -3.80 -2.57 -11.38
C THR A 247 -4.34 -3.52 -10.31
N ASP A 248 -3.44 -4.21 -9.61
CA ASP A 248 -3.79 -5.24 -8.60
C ASP A 248 -4.01 -4.65 -7.21
N LEU A 249 -3.33 -3.53 -6.89
CA LEU A 249 -3.41 -2.86 -5.59
C LEU A 249 -3.36 -1.34 -5.77
N ILE A 250 -4.24 -0.63 -5.07
CA ILE A 250 -4.18 0.83 -4.90
C ILE A 250 -3.87 1.09 -3.43
N ILE A 251 -2.78 1.81 -3.19
CA ILE A 251 -2.38 2.32 -1.88
C ILE A 251 -2.76 3.79 -1.86
N GLY A 252 -3.82 4.12 -1.12
CA GLY A 252 -4.40 5.45 -1.06
C GLY A 252 -3.79 6.33 0.03
N GLY A 253 -3.84 7.64 -0.22
CA GLY A 253 -3.75 8.77 0.68
C GLY A 253 -4.88 9.74 0.35
#